data_AF-A0A9D1QP57-F1
#
_entry.id   AF-A0A9D1QP57-F1
#
_cell.length_a   1.000
_cell.length_b   1.000
_cell.length_c   1.000
_cell.angle_alpha   90.00
_cell.angle_beta   90.00
_cell.angle_gamma   90.00
#
_symmetry.space_group_name_H-M   'P 1'
#
loop_
_entity.id
_entity.type
_entity.pdbx_description
1 polymer ?
#
loop_
_entity_poly.entity_id
_entity_poly.type
_entity_poly.pdbx_seq_one_letter_code
_entity_poly.pdbx_strand_id
1 'polypeptide(L)'
;MSVDYDSKKYLESVDAYWRAANYLSVGTLFLMHNPLLRRELKASDVKPKPIGHWGTIVPQNFIYAHLNRVIKKYGLDMFYIEGSGHGGQVMVNNSYLDGSYTDIYPEFTQDEAGMAKLFKHFSFPGGTASHAAPETPGSIHEGGEL
;
A
#
# COMPACT_ATOMS: atom_id res chain seq x y z
N MET A 1 -27.53 8.73 -11.58
CA MET A 1 -27.87 8.02 -10.33
C MET A 1 -26.81 8.37 -9.30
N SER A 2 -27.20 8.80 -8.10
CA SER A 2 -26.25 8.99 -6.99
C SER A 2 -25.69 7.63 -6.57
N VAL A 3 -24.37 7.54 -6.37
CA VAL A 3 -23.73 6.31 -5.87
C VAL A 3 -24.19 6.05 -4.43
N ASP A 4 -24.71 4.86 -4.16
CA ASP A 4 -25.02 4.43 -2.80
C ASP A 4 -23.77 3.82 -2.15
N TYR A 5 -23.07 4.66 -1.40
CA TYR A 5 -21.85 4.32 -0.67
C TYR A 5 -22.08 3.38 0.53
N ASP A 6 -23.33 3.19 0.97
CA ASP A 6 -23.70 2.31 2.09
C ASP A 6 -24.22 0.94 1.61
N SER A 7 -24.48 0.79 0.31
CA SER A 7 -24.91 -0.48 -0.28
C SER A 7 -23.91 -1.62 -0.01
N LYS A 8 -24.43 -2.84 0.16
CA LYS A 8 -23.61 -4.05 0.30
C LYS A 8 -22.59 -4.19 -0.83
N LYS A 9 -23.00 -3.91 -2.07
CA LYS A 9 -22.13 -3.96 -3.25
C LYS A 9 -20.97 -2.96 -3.19
N TYR A 10 -21.23 -1.74 -2.68
CA TYR A 10 -20.16 -0.76 -2.50
C TYR A 10 -19.19 -1.21 -1.42
N LEU A 11 -19.71 -1.72 -0.28
CA LEU A 11 -18.87 -2.24 0.81
C LEU A 11 -18.04 -3.47 0.40
N GLU A 12 -18.54 -4.32 -0.50
CA GLU A 12 -17.75 -5.40 -1.12
C GLU A 12 -16.56 -4.84 -1.94
N SER A 13 -16.70 -3.66 -2.55
CA SER A 13 -15.60 -3.00 -3.26
C SER A 13 -14.58 -2.38 -2.30
N VAL A 14 -15.03 -1.87 -1.14
CA VAL A 14 -14.14 -1.40 -0.06
C VAL A 14 -13.35 -2.56 0.53
N ASP A 15 -14.00 -3.71 0.77
CA ASP A 15 -13.33 -4.94 1.20
C ASP A 15 -12.31 -5.42 0.16
N ALA A 16 -12.66 -5.40 -1.13
CA ALA A 16 -11.73 -5.76 -2.20
C ALA A 16 -10.50 -4.84 -2.23
N TYR A 17 -10.68 -3.53 -2.06
CA TYR A 17 -9.58 -2.57 -1.95
C TYR A 17 -8.71 -2.87 -0.73
N TRP A 18 -9.31 -3.06 0.44
CA TRP A 18 -8.59 -3.39 1.68
C TRP A 18 -7.76 -4.67 1.53
N ARG A 19 -8.33 -5.72 0.93
CA ARG A 19 -7.62 -6.98 0.65
C ARG A 19 -6.50 -6.79 -0.38
N ALA A 20 -6.69 -5.97 -1.41
CA ALA A 20 -5.64 -5.63 -2.36
C ALA A 20 -4.47 -4.90 -1.67
N ALA A 21 -4.75 -3.90 -0.83
CA ALA A 21 -3.74 -3.20 -0.05
C ALA A 21 -2.99 -4.14 0.89
N ASN A 22 -3.68 -5.05 1.58
CA ASN A 22 -3.06 -6.05 2.44
C ASN A 22 -2.18 -7.03 1.65
N TYR A 23 -2.64 -7.46 0.47
CA TYR A 23 -1.86 -8.33 -0.41
C TYR A 23 -0.56 -7.66 -0.85
N LEU A 24 -0.64 -6.40 -1.28
CA LEU A 24 0.55 -5.60 -1.60
C LEU A 24 1.47 -5.48 -0.39
N SER A 25 0.95 -5.25 0.81
CA SER A 25 1.77 -5.12 2.03
C SER A 25 2.54 -6.40 2.37
N VAL A 26 1.91 -7.56 2.25
CA VAL A 26 2.59 -8.86 2.39
C VAL A 26 3.63 -9.04 1.29
N GLY A 27 3.28 -8.71 0.05
CA GLY A 27 4.19 -8.76 -1.09
C GLY A 27 5.43 -7.89 -0.92
N THR A 28 5.27 -6.63 -0.53
CA THR A 28 6.37 -5.71 -0.22
C THR A 28 7.22 -6.17 0.95
N LEU A 29 6.64 -6.87 1.94
CA LEU A 29 7.40 -7.38 3.07
C LEU A 29 8.26 -8.59 2.69
N PHE A 30 7.72 -9.52 1.89
CA PHE A 30 8.35 -10.83 1.68
C PHE A 30 8.91 -11.06 0.29
N LEU A 31 8.33 -10.52 -0.78
CA LEU A 31 8.62 -10.94 -2.15
C LEU A 31 9.57 -9.98 -2.86
N MET A 32 10.38 -10.52 -3.78
CA MET A 32 11.18 -9.77 -4.75
C MET A 32 10.94 -10.21 -6.19
N HIS A 33 10.21 -11.31 -6.40
CA HIS A 33 9.76 -11.82 -7.69
C HIS A 33 8.36 -12.45 -7.56
N ASN A 34 7.74 -12.79 -8.70
CA ASN A 34 6.45 -13.50 -8.75
C ASN A 34 5.33 -12.82 -7.96
N PRO A 35 5.08 -11.50 -8.16
CA PRO A 35 4.24 -10.71 -7.27
C PRO A 35 2.78 -11.13 -7.28
N LEU A 36 2.31 -11.82 -8.34
CA LEU A 36 0.94 -12.32 -8.49
C LEU A 36 0.82 -13.84 -8.31
N LEU A 37 1.91 -14.52 -7.92
CA LEU A 37 1.96 -15.97 -7.74
C LEU A 37 1.44 -16.75 -8.97
N ARG A 38 1.76 -16.27 -10.19
CA ARG A 38 1.36 -16.90 -11.47
C ARG A 38 1.94 -18.30 -11.64
N ARG A 39 3.06 -18.56 -10.96
CA ARG A 39 3.67 -19.87 -10.78
C ARG A 39 3.81 -20.18 -9.30
N GLU A 40 4.03 -21.45 -8.99
CA GLU A 40 4.34 -21.89 -7.62
C GLU A 40 5.49 -21.07 -7.01
N LEU A 41 5.31 -20.72 -5.74
CA LEU A 41 6.26 -19.92 -4.98
C LEU A 41 7.56 -20.69 -4.78
N LYS A 42 8.68 -20.02 -5.05
CA LYS A 42 10.03 -20.57 -4.85
C LYS A 42 10.76 -19.77 -3.79
N ALA A 43 11.73 -20.39 -3.11
CA ALA A 43 12.59 -19.69 -2.15
C ALA A 43 13.28 -18.46 -2.76
N SER A 44 13.60 -18.52 -4.06
CA SER A 44 14.18 -17.39 -4.81
C SER A 44 13.25 -16.20 -5.00
N ASP A 45 11.94 -16.36 -4.79
CA ASP A 45 10.96 -15.27 -4.88
C ASP A 45 10.90 -14.43 -3.61
N VAL A 46 11.36 -15.02 -2.49
CA VAL A 46 11.33 -14.41 -1.18
C VAL A 46 12.63 -13.63 -0.95
N LYS A 47 12.52 -12.45 -0.34
CA LYS A 47 13.66 -11.63 0.07
C LYS A 47 14.56 -12.45 1.01
N PRO A 48 15.88 -12.44 0.82
CA PRO A 48 16.80 -13.11 1.74
C PRO A 48 16.73 -12.57 3.18
N LYS A 49 16.34 -11.29 3.32
CA LYS A 49 16.13 -10.61 4.60
C LYS A 49 14.82 -9.82 4.53
N PRO A 50 13.67 -10.40 4.89
CA PRO A 50 12.42 -9.67 5.02
C PRO A 50 12.54 -8.66 6.17
N ILE A 51 12.38 -7.37 5.86
CA ILE A 51 12.48 -6.27 6.82
C ILE A 51 11.22 -5.41 6.67
N GLY A 52 10.62 -5.05 7.81
CA GLY A 52 9.42 -4.24 7.89
C GLY A 52 8.52 -4.71 9.04
N HIS A 53 7.36 -4.08 9.15
CA HIS A 53 6.36 -4.42 10.17
C HIS A 53 5.14 -5.07 9.54
N TRP A 54 4.27 -5.65 10.37
CA TRP A 54 2.99 -6.21 9.94
C TRP A 54 1.84 -5.82 10.88
N GLY A 55 2.08 -5.85 12.19
CA GLY A 55 1.01 -5.76 13.20
C GLY A 55 0.08 -4.54 13.05
N THR A 56 0.62 -3.38 12.67
CA THR A 56 -0.16 -2.14 12.49
C THR A 56 -0.85 -2.03 11.12
N ILE A 57 -0.39 -2.78 10.11
CA ILE A 57 -0.72 -2.52 8.70
C ILE A 57 -2.16 -2.86 8.37
N VAL A 58 -2.66 -4.02 8.79
CA VAL A 58 -4.02 -4.47 8.42
C VAL A 58 -5.10 -3.53 8.96
N PRO A 59 -5.06 -3.11 10.25
CA PRO A 59 -5.98 -2.10 10.76
C PRO A 59 -5.82 -0.75 10.06
N GLN A 60 -4.60 -0.30 9.76
CA GLN A 60 -4.39 0.96 9.07
C GLN A 60 -4.91 0.95 7.63
N ASN A 61 -4.67 -0.12 6.86
CA ASN A 61 -5.25 -0.30 5.52
C ASN A 61 -6.78 -0.35 5.57
N PHE A 62 -7.37 -0.91 6.62
CA PHE A 62 -8.82 -0.91 6.82
C PHE A 62 -9.33 0.53 6.99
N ILE A 63 -8.69 1.30 7.87
CA ILE A 63 -9.01 2.71 8.09
C ILE A 63 -8.85 3.51 6.79
N TYR A 64 -7.73 3.35 6.09
CA TYR A 64 -7.44 4.03 4.82
C TYR A 64 -8.54 3.74 3.77
N ALA A 65 -8.93 2.48 3.58
CA ALA A 65 -9.99 2.09 2.66
C ALA A 65 -11.33 2.78 3.00
N HIS A 66 -11.66 2.88 4.28
CA HIS A 66 -12.85 3.57 4.75
C HIS A 66 -12.75 5.09 4.64
N LEU A 67 -11.57 5.69 4.82
CA LEU A 67 -11.34 7.13 4.60
C LEU A 67 -11.48 7.47 3.12
N ASN A 68 -10.94 6.65 2.21
CA ASN A 68 -11.17 6.79 0.76
C ASN A 68 -12.66 6.77 0.40
N ARG A 69 -13.44 5.90 1.06
CA ARG A 69 -14.90 5.91 0.93
C ARG A 69 -15.53 7.21 1.45
N VAL A 70 -15.11 7.71 2.60
CA VAL A 70 -15.63 8.95 3.21
C VAL A 70 -15.31 10.16 2.31
N ILE A 71 -14.10 10.25 1.77
CA ILE A 71 -13.69 11.26 0.78
C ILE A 71 -14.65 11.25 -0.41
N LYS A 72 -14.89 10.09 -1.03
CA LYS A 72 -15.78 9.97 -2.19
C LYS A 72 -17.25 10.25 -1.85
N LYS A 73 -17.73 9.81 -0.68
CA LYS A 73 -19.12 9.98 -0.25
C LYS A 73 -19.48 11.44 0.00
N TYR A 74 -18.56 12.21 0.58
CA TYR A 74 -18.84 13.56 1.06
C TYR A 74 -18.06 14.66 0.32
N GLY A 75 -17.19 14.31 -0.63
CA GLY A 75 -16.37 15.28 -1.37
C GLY A 75 -15.39 16.03 -0.48
N LEU A 76 -14.78 15.35 0.51
CA LEU A 76 -13.88 15.98 1.47
C LEU A 76 -12.49 16.19 0.89
N ASP A 77 -11.88 17.32 1.23
CA ASP A 77 -10.44 17.51 1.16
C ASP A 77 -9.82 16.96 2.46
N MET A 78 -9.08 15.87 2.35
CA MET A 78 -8.57 15.10 3.49
C MET A 78 -7.18 14.55 3.15
N PHE A 79 -6.30 14.57 4.16
CA PHE A 79 -5.02 13.88 4.13
C PHE A 79 -4.92 12.89 5.30
N TYR A 80 -3.98 11.95 5.20
CA TYR A 80 -3.74 10.92 6.22
C TYR A 80 -2.48 11.25 7.02
N ILE A 81 -2.55 11.16 8.35
CA ILE A 81 -1.37 11.22 9.22
C ILE A 81 -1.09 9.82 9.76
N GLU A 82 -0.01 9.22 9.29
CA GLU A 82 0.41 7.90 9.73
C GLU A 82 1.16 7.98 11.07
N GLY A 83 0.41 8.02 12.18
CA GLY A 83 1.03 8.04 13.51
C GLY A 83 1.88 6.80 13.76
N SER A 84 1.38 5.61 13.40
CA SER A 84 2.13 4.35 13.50
C SER A 84 3.04 4.15 12.28
N GLY A 85 3.93 5.12 12.05
CA GLY A 85 4.67 5.31 10.80
C GLY A 85 5.64 4.21 10.43
N HIS A 86 6.02 3.34 11.38
CA HIS A 86 6.77 2.10 11.10
C HIS A 86 6.01 1.11 10.19
N GLY A 87 4.73 1.36 9.93
CA GLY A 87 3.88 0.66 8.96
C GLY A 87 3.89 1.25 7.55
N GLY A 88 4.94 1.94 7.11
CA GLY A 88 5.00 2.74 5.88
C GLY A 88 4.51 2.07 4.58
N GLN A 89 4.42 0.74 4.53
CA GLN A 89 3.67 0.03 3.48
C GLN A 89 2.25 0.56 3.29
N VAL A 90 1.59 1.05 4.35
CA VAL A 90 0.24 1.62 4.27
C VAL A 90 0.24 2.78 3.30
N MET A 91 1.07 3.79 3.51
CA MET A 91 1.12 4.96 2.63
C MET A 91 1.66 4.62 1.22
N VAL A 92 2.71 3.80 1.13
CA VAL A 92 3.30 3.38 -0.15
C VAL A 92 2.31 2.58 -1.00
N ASN A 93 1.65 1.57 -0.43
CA ASN A 93 0.79 0.68 -1.23
C ASN A 93 -0.56 1.32 -1.56
N ASN A 94 -1.08 2.20 -0.70
CA ASN A 94 -2.30 2.95 -1.02
C ASN A 94 -2.05 3.96 -2.14
N SER A 95 -0.94 4.71 -2.10
CA SER A 95 -0.55 5.61 -3.20
C SER A 95 -0.24 4.86 -4.51
N TYR A 96 0.25 3.62 -4.44
CA TYR A 96 0.39 2.78 -5.63
C TYR A 96 -0.96 2.34 -6.21
N LEU A 97 -1.95 2.03 -5.37
CA LEU A 97 -3.28 1.62 -5.81
C LEU A 97 -4.09 2.77 -6.43
N ASP A 98 -3.95 4.00 -5.93
CA ASP A 98 -4.64 5.17 -6.49
C ASP A 98 -3.90 5.82 -7.68
N GLY A 99 -2.67 5.40 -7.95
CA GLY A 99 -1.85 5.83 -9.09
C GLY A 99 -0.89 6.99 -8.76
N SER A 100 -1.04 7.66 -7.63
CA SER A 100 -0.20 8.79 -7.24
C SER A 100 1.28 8.42 -7.05
N TYR A 101 1.56 7.17 -6.67
CA TYR A 101 2.95 6.67 -6.64
C TYR A 101 3.55 6.59 -8.03
N THR A 102 2.79 6.16 -9.03
CA THR A 102 3.25 6.09 -10.43
C THR A 102 3.39 7.49 -11.04
N ASP A 103 2.52 8.44 -10.67
CA ASP A 103 2.63 9.83 -11.14
C ASP A 103 3.94 10.50 -10.70
N ILE A 104 4.43 10.18 -9.50
CA ILE A 104 5.71 10.69 -8.97
C ILE A 104 6.89 9.83 -9.42
N TYR A 105 6.71 8.50 -9.48
CA TYR A 105 7.72 7.52 -9.86
C TYR A 105 7.26 6.68 -11.07
N PRO A 106 7.36 7.20 -12.31
CA PRO A 106 6.81 6.57 -13.52
C PRO A 106 7.34 5.18 -13.81
N GLU A 107 8.48 4.82 -13.23
CA GLU A 107 9.11 3.52 -13.36
C GLU A 107 8.47 2.42 -12.50
N PHE A 108 7.48 2.76 -11.66
CA PHE A 108 6.62 1.84 -10.91
C PHE A 108 5.22 1.85 -11.52
N THR A 109 5.09 1.22 -12.69
CA THR A 109 3.84 1.14 -13.45
C THR A 109 2.76 0.31 -12.75
N GLN A 110 1.47 0.59 -13.02
CA GLN A 110 0.35 -0.21 -12.49
C GLN A 110 0.13 -1.52 -13.27
N ASP A 111 1.17 -2.34 -13.36
CA ASP A 111 1.18 -3.65 -14.00
C ASP A 111 1.99 -4.68 -13.18
N GLU A 112 2.11 -5.92 -13.68
CA GLU A 112 2.85 -6.99 -12.98
C GLU A 112 4.35 -6.66 -12.82
N ALA A 113 4.96 -5.96 -13.79
CA ALA A 113 6.37 -5.60 -13.73
C ALA A 113 6.63 -4.47 -12.72
N GLY A 114 5.79 -3.44 -12.71
CA GLY A 114 5.85 -2.37 -11.71
C GLY A 114 5.54 -2.87 -10.31
N MET A 115 4.59 -3.81 -10.15
CA MET A 115 4.33 -4.46 -8.86
C MET A 115 5.52 -5.29 -8.37
N ALA A 116 6.17 -6.07 -9.25
CA ALA A 116 7.38 -6.82 -8.89
C ALA A 116 8.51 -5.88 -8.43
N LYS A 117 8.63 -4.74 -9.11
CA LYS A 117 9.60 -3.70 -8.77
C LYS A 117 9.29 -3.06 -7.41
N LEU A 118 8.04 -2.69 -7.17
CA LEU A 118 7.58 -2.16 -5.89
C LEU A 118 7.91 -3.13 -4.74
N PHE A 119 7.57 -4.41 -4.91
CA PHE A 119 7.84 -5.44 -3.91
C PHE A 119 9.31 -5.54 -3.59
N LYS A 120 10.17 -5.63 -4.61
CA LYS A 120 11.62 -5.68 -4.42
C LYS A 120 12.18 -4.40 -3.80
N HIS A 121 11.64 -3.23 -4.14
CA HIS A 121 12.17 -1.93 -3.73
C HIS A 121 11.94 -1.62 -2.24
N PHE A 122 10.86 -2.12 -1.63
CA PHE A 122 10.57 -1.87 -0.22
C PHE A 122 11.64 -2.42 0.73
N SER A 123 12.22 -1.58 1.60
CA SER A 123 13.21 -1.99 2.61
C SER A 123 14.35 -2.86 2.05
N PHE A 124 14.84 -2.51 0.86
CA PHE A 124 15.91 -3.22 0.17
C PHE A 124 17.12 -2.29 0.01
N PRO A 125 18.37 -2.80 -0.10
CA PRO A 125 19.52 -1.95 -0.39
C PRO A 125 19.32 -1.10 -1.65
N GLY A 126 19.39 0.23 -1.52
CA GLY A 126 19.07 1.19 -2.60
C GLY A 126 17.57 1.34 -2.88
N GLY A 127 16.74 0.89 -1.95
CA GLY A 127 15.28 0.95 -1.97
C GLY A 127 14.69 2.09 -1.15
N THR A 128 13.40 1.97 -0.83
CA THR A 128 12.68 2.91 0.05
C THR A 128 12.83 2.54 1.52
N ALA A 129 12.65 3.53 2.41
CA ALA A 129 12.56 3.32 3.84
C ALA A 129 11.39 2.39 4.24
N SER A 130 11.45 1.87 5.47
CA SER A 130 10.35 1.07 6.06
C SER A 130 9.22 1.90 6.66
N HIS A 131 9.47 3.19 6.89
CA HIS A 131 8.52 4.13 7.49
C HIS A 131 7.76 4.92 6.42
N ALA A 132 6.77 5.72 6.84
CA ALA A 132 6.06 6.70 6.00
C ALA A 132 6.97 7.90 5.64
N ALA A 133 8.16 7.61 5.12
CA ALA A 133 9.24 8.57 4.93
C ALA A 133 8.89 9.67 3.92
N PRO A 134 9.64 10.79 3.87
CA PRO A 134 9.31 11.95 3.03
C PRO A 134 9.21 11.66 1.53
N GLU A 135 9.83 10.60 1.03
CA GLU A 135 9.68 10.14 -0.35
C GLU A 135 8.30 9.53 -0.65
N THR A 136 7.51 9.21 0.37
CA THR A 136 6.20 8.56 0.20
C THR A 136 5.14 9.59 -0.19
N PRO A 137 4.46 9.41 -1.34
CA PRO A 137 3.38 10.31 -1.74
C PRO A 137 2.32 10.45 -0.65
N GLY A 138 1.94 11.69 -0.35
CA GLY A 138 0.95 12.02 0.66
C GLY A 138 1.46 12.06 2.11
N SER A 139 2.72 11.68 2.38
CA SER A 139 3.28 11.79 3.74
C SER A 139 3.75 13.21 4.05
N ILE A 140 3.35 13.71 5.22
CA ILE A 140 3.91 14.89 5.87
C ILE A 140 4.34 14.59 7.31
N HIS A 141 4.32 13.31 7.71
CA HIS A 141 4.62 12.85 9.05
C HIS A 141 5.13 11.40 8.98
N GLU A 142 6.43 11.21 9.27
CA GLU A 142 7.08 9.91 9.14
C GLU A 142 6.65 8.89 10.20
N GLY A 143 6.28 9.34 11.40
CA GLY A 143 5.84 8.48 12.51
C GLY A 143 6.90 7.47 12.99
N GLY A 144 8.18 7.85 12.92
CA GLY A 144 9.31 7.06 13.43
C GLY A 144 9.52 7.21 14.94
N GLU A 145 9.64 8.46 15.41
CA GLU A 145 9.66 8.80 16.84
C GLU A 145 8.25 9.18 17.29
N LEU A 146 7.70 8.45 18.27
CA LEU A 146 6.32 8.59 18.77
C LEU A 146 6.24 9.39 20.07
#